data_AF-A0A8T5IHI7-F1
#
_entry.id   AF-A0A8T5IHI7-F1
#
_cell.length_a   1.000
_cell.length_b   1.000
_cell.length_c   1.000
_cell.angle_alpha   90.00
_cell.angle_beta   90.00
_cell.angle_gamma   90.00
#
_symmetry.space_group_name_H-M   'P 1'
#
loop_
_entity.id
_entity.type
_entity.pdbx_description
1 polymer ?
#
loop_
_entity_poly.entity_id
_entity_poly.type
_entity_poly.pdbx_seq_one_letter_code
_entity_poly.pdbx_strand_id
1 'polypeptide(L)'
;MKAKTLAIVKPDGVRRNLTGECIRRLQKKNLKLIDIRICQLTQTKAKQLYKDIKKKHPRIYLPLIEYMTSGQIVILILEGKKAAAKARKIAGPTNPKDAPKGTIRGDFAKGDMKKLYQQGKVTQNIIHTSENEEEAKEEIRILLKEEKIELKGGERK
;
A
#
# COMPACT_ATOMS: atom_id res chain seq x y z
N MET A 1 -16.11 17.16 8.79
CA MET A 1 -15.75 15.83 9.32
C MET A 1 -14.34 15.45 8.88
N LYS A 2 -13.59 14.69 9.68
CA LYS A 2 -12.27 14.16 9.27
C LYS A 2 -12.50 12.89 8.44
N ALA A 3 -11.78 12.77 7.33
CA ALA A 3 -11.89 11.64 6.42
C ALA A 3 -10.85 10.58 6.77
N LYS A 4 -11.18 9.30 6.52
CA LYS A 4 -10.25 8.17 6.66
C LYS A 4 -9.67 7.81 5.29
N THR A 5 -8.42 7.36 5.28
CA THR A 5 -7.76 6.76 4.10
C THR A 5 -7.01 5.51 4.52
N LEU A 6 -6.81 4.62 3.57
CA LEU A 6 -5.91 3.49 3.72
C LEU A 6 -4.55 3.81 3.08
N ALA A 7 -3.48 3.35 3.73
CA ALA A 7 -2.19 3.14 3.11
C ALA A 7 -1.67 1.74 3.44
N ILE A 8 -0.92 1.12 2.52
CA ILE A 8 -0.28 -0.18 2.76
C ILE A 8 1.18 -0.07 2.41
N VAL A 9 2.07 -0.31 3.37
CA VAL A 9 3.48 -0.56 3.08
C VAL A 9 3.57 -1.98 2.51
N LYS A 10 3.95 -2.06 1.24
CA LYS A 10 3.98 -3.29 0.45
C LYS A 10 5.20 -4.17 0.84
N PRO A 11 5.26 -5.44 0.42
CA PRO A 11 6.30 -6.36 0.91
C PRO A 11 7.74 -5.91 0.65
N ASP A 12 8.01 -5.21 -0.46
CA ASP A 12 9.31 -4.58 -0.72
C ASP A 12 9.63 -3.46 0.28
N GLY A 13 8.66 -2.63 0.64
CA GLY A 13 8.82 -1.58 1.64
C GLY A 13 9.09 -2.14 3.03
N VAL A 14 8.38 -3.20 3.41
CA VAL A 14 8.59 -3.90 4.69
C VAL A 14 9.96 -4.56 4.74
N ARG A 15 10.34 -5.36 3.73
CA ARG A 15 11.66 -6.02 3.66
C ARG A 15 12.84 -5.05 3.69
N ARG A 16 12.63 -3.82 3.24
CA ARG A 16 13.65 -2.76 3.21
C ARG A 16 13.59 -1.85 4.45
N ASN A 17 12.84 -2.22 5.49
CA ASN A 17 12.69 -1.47 6.74
C ASN A 17 12.15 -0.04 6.56
N LEU A 18 11.30 0.18 5.55
CA LEU A 18 10.76 1.51 5.21
C LEU A 18 9.44 1.85 5.91
N THR A 19 8.90 0.95 6.75
CA THR A 19 7.63 1.15 7.45
C THR A 19 7.63 2.42 8.30
N GLY A 20 8.65 2.61 9.15
CA GLY A 20 8.76 3.78 10.01
C GLY A 20 8.86 5.08 9.22
N GLU A 21 9.61 5.06 8.11
CA GLU A 21 9.76 6.21 7.22
C GLU A 21 8.45 6.58 6.51
N CYS A 22 7.67 5.59 6.06
CA CYS A 22 6.35 5.81 5.48
C CYS A 22 5.41 6.47 6.50
N ILE A 23 5.33 5.92 7.72
CA ILE A 23 4.50 6.46 8.81
C ILE A 23 4.90 7.90 9.13
N ARG A 24 6.20 8.15 9.31
CA ARG A 24 6.76 9.47 9.63
C ARG A 24 6.34 10.52 8.59
N ARG A 25 6.44 10.20 7.29
CA ARG A 25 6.07 11.14 6.22
C ARG A 25 4.57 11.43 6.18
N LEU A 26 3.74 10.42 6.41
CA LEU A 26 2.28 10.57 6.47
C LEU A 26 1.89 11.46 7.66
N GLN A 27 2.44 11.19 8.85
CA GLN A 27 2.19 11.97 10.06
C GLN A 27 2.67 13.43 9.95
N LYS A 28 3.84 13.67 9.33
CA LYS A 28 4.37 15.03 9.09
C LYS A 28 3.43 15.93 8.27
N LYS A 29 2.44 15.35 7.57
CA LYS A 29 1.39 16.09 6.84
C LYS A 29 0.04 16.09 7.54
N ASN A 30 0.04 15.96 8.87
CA ASN A 30 -1.14 16.01 9.73
C ASN A 30 -2.16 14.90 9.40
N LEU A 31 -1.67 13.72 9.03
CA LEU A 31 -2.48 12.50 8.97
C LEU A 31 -2.27 11.75 10.28
N LYS A 32 -3.31 11.64 11.10
CA LYS A 32 -3.27 10.89 12.36
C LYS A 32 -3.35 9.40 12.04
N LEU A 33 -2.40 8.61 12.51
CA LEU A 33 -2.50 7.14 12.46
C LEU A 33 -3.52 6.70 13.52
N ILE A 34 -4.55 5.95 13.10
CA ILE A 34 -5.64 5.50 13.98
C ILE A 34 -5.73 3.98 14.12
N ASP A 35 -5.16 3.20 13.19
CA ASP A 35 -4.99 1.75 13.29
C ASP A 35 -3.73 1.37 12.48
N ILE A 36 -2.98 0.37 12.96
CA ILE A 36 -1.83 -0.22 12.30
C ILE A 36 -1.88 -1.74 12.48
N ARG A 37 -1.71 -2.50 11.39
CA ARG A 37 -1.66 -3.96 11.43
C ARG A 37 -0.56 -4.49 10.55
N ILE A 38 0.17 -5.48 11.07
CA ILE A 38 1.15 -6.27 10.31
C ILE A 38 0.50 -7.60 10.00
N CYS A 39 0.41 -7.95 8.73
CA CYS A 39 -0.12 -9.25 8.32
C CYS A 39 0.50 -9.69 6.99
N GLN A 40 0.26 -10.94 6.61
CA GLN A 40 0.51 -11.42 5.26
C GLN A 40 -0.83 -11.55 4.55
N LEU A 41 -0.96 -10.94 3.38
CA LEU A 41 -2.22 -10.91 2.65
C LEU A 41 -2.51 -12.29 2.05
N THR A 42 -3.72 -12.82 2.25
CA THR A 42 -4.16 -14.03 1.54
C THR A 42 -4.44 -13.70 0.08
N GLN A 43 -4.31 -14.70 -0.82
CA GLN A 43 -4.66 -14.49 -2.22
C GLN A 43 -6.11 -14.02 -2.40
N THR A 44 -7.04 -14.52 -1.58
CA THR A 44 -8.46 -14.12 -1.62
C THR A 44 -8.62 -12.63 -1.33
N LYS A 45 -8.02 -12.13 -0.24
CA LYS A 45 -8.07 -10.70 0.11
C LYS A 45 -7.35 -9.84 -0.94
N ALA A 46 -6.21 -10.29 -1.45
CA ALA A 46 -5.48 -9.59 -2.52
C ALA A 46 -6.32 -9.45 -3.79
N LYS A 47 -7.00 -10.52 -4.22
CA LYS A 47 -7.88 -10.51 -5.40
C LYS A 47 -9.09 -9.59 -5.21
N GLN A 48 -9.65 -9.53 -4.00
CA GLN A 48 -10.73 -8.60 -3.66
C GLN A 48 -10.25 -7.14 -3.69
N LEU A 49 -9.11 -6.86 -3.06
CA LEU A 49 -8.51 -5.52 -3.01
C LEU A 49 -8.22 -4.96 -4.41
N TYR A 50 -7.71 -5.80 -5.32
CA TYR A 50 -7.32 -5.39 -6.67
C TYR A 50 -8.33 -5.82 -7.75
N LYS A 51 -9.60 -6.01 -7.39
CA LYS A 51 -10.66 -6.48 -8.32
C LYS A 51 -10.78 -5.64 -9.59
N ASP A 52 -10.61 -4.33 -9.48
CA ASP A 52 -10.72 -3.40 -10.62
C ASP A 52 -9.50 -3.47 -11.54
N ILE A 53 -8.33 -3.84 -11.00
CA ILE A 53 -7.09 -4.01 -11.77
C ILE A 53 -7.22 -5.20 -12.73
N LYS A 54 -8.01 -6.23 -12.39
CA LYS A 54 -8.27 -7.36 -13.28
C LYS A 54 -8.81 -6.91 -14.64
N LYS A 55 -9.71 -5.91 -14.63
CA LYS A 55 -10.31 -5.34 -15.85
C LYS A 55 -9.44 -4.25 -16.47
N LYS A 56 -8.92 -3.33 -15.67
CA LYS A 56 -8.15 -2.16 -16.16
C LYS A 56 -6.77 -2.55 -16.70
N HIS A 57 -6.12 -3.54 -16.08
CA HIS A 57 -4.75 -3.93 -16.37
C HIS A 57 -4.53 -5.46 -16.24
N PRO A 58 -5.22 -6.28 -17.07
CA PRO A 58 -5.19 -7.75 -16.96
C PRO A 58 -3.77 -8.33 -17.04
N ARG A 59 -2.90 -7.71 -17.85
CA ARG A 59 -1.50 -8.13 -18.06
C ARG A 59 -0.68 -8.20 -16.77
N ILE A 60 -0.98 -7.35 -15.78
CA ILE A 60 -0.23 -7.28 -14.52
C ILE A 60 -1.03 -7.75 -13.31
N TYR A 61 -2.28 -8.20 -13.50
CA TYR A 61 -3.16 -8.54 -12.38
C TYR A 61 -2.60 -9.70 -11.54
N LEU A 62 -2.26 -10.83 -12.16
CA LEU A 62 -1.69 -11.98 -11.42
C LEU A 62 -0.33 -11.66 -10.78
N PRO A 63 0.63 -11.03 -11.50
CA PRO A 63 1.87 -10.55 -10.89
C PRO A 63 1.66 -9.59 -9.71
N LEU A 64 0.59 -8.77 -9.74
CA LEU A 64 0.26 -7.87 -8.62
C LEU A 64 -0.22 -8.65 -7.41
N ILE A 65 -1.07 -9.66 -7.62
CA ILE A 65 -1.50 -10.56 -6.54
C ILE A 65 -0.30 -11.26 -5.93
N GLU A 66 0.55 -11.87 -6.76
CA GLU A 66 1.76 -12.57 -6.32
C GLU A 66 2.67 -11.65 -5.48
N TYR A 67 2.96 -10.44 -5.99
CA TYR A 67 3.74 -9.45 -5.28
C TYR A 67 3.12 -9.10 -3.91
N MET A 68 1.82 -8.83 -3.85
CA MET A 68 1.15 -8.42 -2.61
C MET A 68 1.00 -9.56 -1.60
N THR A 69 1.07 -10.82 -2.04
CA THR A 69 1.07 -12.01 -1.15
C THR A 69 2.48 -12.54 -0.84
N SER A 70 3.53 -11.98 -1.45
CA SER A 70 4.93 -12.46 -1.35
C SER A 70 5.60 -12.27 0.01
N GLY A 71 4.93 -11.61 0.96
CA GLY A 71 5.47 -11.39 2.29
C GLY A 71 4.58 -10.49 3.15
N GLN A 72 5.11 -10.05 4.29
CA GLN A 72 4.41 -9.16 5.20
C GLN A 72 4.12 -7.80 4.54
N ILE A 73 2.94 -7.29 4.84
CA ILE A 73 2.52 -5.91 4.58
C ILE A 73 2.23 -5.21 5.90
N VAL A 74 2.27 -3.88 5.87
CA VAL A 74 1.79 -3.07 7.00
C VAL A 74 0.63 -2.21 6.53
N ILE A 75 -0.54 -2.49 7.08
CA ILE A 75 -1.78 -1.77 6.87
C ILE A 75 -1.79 -0.57 7.81
N LEU A 76 -2.03 0.61 7.26
CA LEU A 76 -2.12 1.88 7.98
C LEU A 76 -3.48 2.52 7.71
N ILE A 77 -4.26 2.75 8.75
CA ILE A 77 -5.50 3.54 8.65
C ILE A 77 -5.21 4.92 9.23
N LEU A 78 -5.43 5.93 8.38
CA LEU A 78 -5.07 7.32 8.67
C LEU A 78 -6.30 8.21 8.61
N GLU A 79 -6.34 9.21 9.47
CA GLU A 79 -7.42 10.18 9.54
C GLU A 79 -6.91 11.62 9.35
N GLY A 80 -7.63 12.42 8.56
CA GLY A 80 -7.34 13.84 8.39
C GLY A 80 -8.26 14.56 7.42
N LYS A 81 -8.05 15.87 7.24
CA LYS A 81 -8.72 16.64 6.17
C LYS A 81 -8.12 16.25 4.81
N LYS A 82 -8.96 15.85 3.84
CA LYS A 82 -8.57 15.37 2.50
C LYS A 82 -7.52 14.26 2.58
N ALA A 83 -7.82 13.22 3.36
CA ALA A 83 -6.84 12.23 3.79
C ALA A 83 -6.24 11.44 2.62
N ALA A 84 -7.09 10.93 1.72
CA ALA A 84 -6.65 10.16 0.55
C ALA A 84 -5.77 11.01 -0.38
N ALA A 85 -6.23 12.21 -0.73
CA ALA A 85 -5.47 13.13 -1.57
C ALA A 85 -4.10 13.49 -0.97
N LYS A 86 -4.01 13.72 0.35
CA LYS A 86 -2.74 13.97 1.03
C LYS A 86 -1.82 12.75 0.99
N ALA A 87 -2.35 11.57 1.32
CA ALA A 87 -1.58 10.33 1.30
C ALA A 87 -0.99 10.06 -0.10
N ARG A 88 -1.80 10.23 -1.15
CA ARG A 88 -1.34 10.11 -2.55
C ARG A 88 -0.25 11.12 -2.91
N LYS A 89 -0.41 12.38 -2.51
CA LYS A 89 0.60 13.41 -2.74
C LYS A 89 1.94 13.06 -2.07
N ILE A 90 1.90 12.47 -0.87
CA ILE A 90 3.09 12.04 -0.13
C ILE A 90 3.71 10.79 -0.75
N ALA A 91 2.88 9.85 -1.22
CA ALA A 91 3.34 8.66 -1.91
C ALA A 91 4.04 8.99 -3.23
N GLY A 92 3.50 9.95 -3.99
CA GLY A 92 3.97 10.31 -5.33
C GLY A 92 3.31 9.46 -6.43
N PRO A 93 3.55 9.79 -7.72
CA PRO A 93 3.07 9.04 -8.88
C PRO A 93 3.37 7.54 -8.83
N THR A 94 2.53 6.71 -9.47
CA THR A 94 2.68 5.24 -9.46
C THR A 94 3.99 4.78 -10.10
N ASN A 95 4.44 5.47 -11.15
CA ASN A 95 5.72 5.22 -11.81
C ASN A 95 6.87 5.90 -11.03
N PRO A 96 7.80 5.15 -10.42
CA PRO A 96 8.91 5.73 -9.67
C PRO A 96 9.77 6.68 -10.49
N LYS A 97 9.96 6.40 -11.79
CA LYS A 97 10.71 7.25 -12.71
C LYS A 97 10.14 8.66 -12.84
N ASP A 98 8.82 8.81 -12.69
CA ASP A 98 8.12 10.09 -12.78
C ASP A 98 7.87 10.69 -11.39
N ALA A 99 8.32 10.03 -10.31
CA ALA A 99 8.01 10.44 -8.95
C ALA A 99 9.02 11.48 -8.44
N PRO A 100 8.58 12.69 -8.03
CA PRO A 100 9.49 13.72 -7.55
C PRO A 100 10.24 13.32 -6.28
N LYS A 101 11.49 13.80 -6.16
CA LYS A 101 12.27 13.72 -4.93
C LYS A 101 11.48 14.33 -3.76
N GLY A 102 11.52 13.68 -2.60
CA GLY A 102 10.72 14.04 -1.43
C GLY A 102 9.37 13.33 -1.33
N THR A 103 8.93 12.61 -2.38
CA THR A 103 7.83 11.64 -2.28
C THR A 103 8.36 10.27 -1.85
N ILE A 104 7.52 9.41 -1.26
CA ILE A 104 7.95 8.06 -0.84
C ILE A 104 8.46 7.26 -2.05
N ARG A 105 7.74 7.30 -3.17
CA ARG A 105 8.13 6.57 -4.38
C ARG A 105 9.36 7.17 -5.04
N GLY A 106 9.48 8.50 -5.09
CA GLY A 106 10.64 9.16 -5.67
C GLY A 106 11.94 8.91 -4.89
N ASP A 107 11.86 8.81 -3.56
CA ASP A 107 13.06 8.60 -2.74
C ASP A 107 13.44 7.13 -2.59
N PHE A 108 12.46 6.21 -2.61
CA PHE A 108 12.71 4.82 -2.22
C PHE A 108 12.38 3.77 -3.28
N ALA A 109 11.48 4.05 -4.22
CA ALA A 109 11.20 3.12 -5.32
C ALA A 109 12.20 3.32 -6.46
N LYS A 110 12.39 2.28 -7.28
CA LYS A 110 13.27 2.32 -8.45
C LYS A 110 12.58 1.67 -9.64
N GLY A 111 13.04 2.01 -10.84
CA GLY A 111 12.60 1.39 -12.09
C GLY A 111 11.58 2.22 -12.87
N ASP A 112 11.24 1.69 -14.04
CA ASP A 112 10.33 2.31 -15.01
C ASP A 112 9.09 1.42 -15.16
N MET A 113 7.96 1.88 -14.60
CA MET A 113 6.72 1.12 -14.61
C MET A 113 6.23 0.82 -16.02
N LYS A 114 6.45 1.73 -16.98
CA LYS A 114 5.98 1.54 -18.35
C LYS A 114 6.74 0.40 -19.02
N LYS A 115 8.05 0.32 -18.81
CA LYS A 115 8.88 -0.81 -19.30
C LYS A 115 8.48 -2.13 -18.64
N LEU A 116 8.31 -2.14 -17.32
CA LEU A 116 7.90 -3.35 -16.60
C LEU A 116 6.52 -3.83 -17.02
N TYR A 117 5.57 -2.91 -17.22
CA TYR A 117 4.23 -3.23 -17.68
C TYR A 117 4.25 -3.94 -19.05
N GLN A 118 5.06 -3.46 -19.99
CA GLN A 118 5.22 -4.10 -21.30
C GLN A 118 5.72 -5.55 -21.16
N GLN A 119 6.58 -5.82 -20.17
CA GLN A 119 7.09 -7.16 -19.85
C GLN A 119 6.13 -8.00 -18.99
N GLY A 120 4.94 -7.49 -18.66
CA GLY A 120 3.99 -8.19 -17.76
C GLY A 120 4.46 -8.25 -16.32
N LYS A 121 5.33 -7.33 -15.89
CA LYS A 121 5.85 -7.25 -14.52
C LYS A 121 5.24 -6.08 -13.76
N VAL A 122 5.18 -6.21 -12.44
CA VAL A 122 4.71 -5.15 -11.55
C VAL A 122 5.88 -4.38 -10.96
N THR A 123 5.70 -3.07 -10.85
CA THR A 123 6.68 -2.22 -10.18
C THR A 123 6.53 -2.32 -8.67
N GLN A 124 7.64 -2.60 -8.00
CA GLN A 124 7.76 -2.53 -6.56
C GLN A 124 7.93 -1.07 -6.14
N ASN A 125 6.81 -0.44 -5.76
CA ASN A 125 6.73 0.98 -5.51
C ASN A 125 6.40 1.33 -4.05
N ILE A 126 6.80 0.45 -3.11
CA ILE A 126 6.84 0.67 -1.66
C ILE A 126 5.49 0.80 -0.96
N ILE A 127 4.59 1.64 -1.46
CA ILE A 127 3.37 2.03 -0.75
C ILE A 127 2.15 2.05 -1.69
N HIS A 128 1.04 1.52 -1.21
CA HIS A 128 -0.31 1.72 -1.73
C HIS A 128 -1.01 2.83 -0.95
N THR A 129 -1.87 3.60 -1.61
CA THR A 129 -2.74 4.61 -0.99
C THR A 129 -4.06 4.65 -1.75
N SER A 130 -5.20 4.68 -1.06
CA SER A 130 -6.51 4.80 -1.72
C SER A 130 -6.60 6.01 -2.63
N GLU A 131 -7.33 5.90 -3.72
CA GLU A 131 -7.54 6.98 -4.69
C GLU A 131 -8.37 8.12 -4.10
N ASN A 132 -9.42 7.75 -3.35
CA ASN A 132 -10.39 8.61 -2.71
C ASN A 132 -10.96 7.98 -1.42
N GLU A 133 -11.81 8.74 -0.72
CA GLU A 133 -12.43 8.34 0.55
C GLU A 133 -13.45 7.19 0.43
N GLU A 134 -14.09 7.00 -0.72
CA GLU A 134 -15.03 5.89 -0.94
C GLU A 134 -14.29 4.57 -1.13
N GLU A 135 -13.26 4.58 -1.98
CA GLU A 135 -12.37 3.44 -2.15
C GLU A 135 -11.71 3.07 -0.82
N ALA A 136 -11.22 4.07 -0.05
CA ALA A 136 -10.66 3.82 1.26
C ALA A 136 -11.61 3.05 2.20
N LYS A 137 -12.91 3.38 2.20
CA LYS A 137 -13.90 2.66 3.03
C LYS A 137 -14.04 1.21 2.61
N GLU A 138 -14.11 0.95 1.31
CA GLU A 138 -14.23 -0.40 0.76
C GLU A 138 -12.95 -1.21 1.02
N GLU A 139 -11.77 -0.66 0.76
CA GLU A 139 -10.50 -1.33 1.02
C GLU A 139 -10.32 -1.67 2.51
N ILE A 140 -10.64 -0.72 3.40
CA ILE A 140 -10.62 -0.96 4.86
C ILE A 140 -11.58 -2.09 5.23
N ARG A 141 -12.78 -2.11 4.65
CA ARG A 141 -13.76 -3.18 4.88
C ARG A 141 -13.20 -4.54 4.43
N ILE A 142 -12.60 -4.63 3.24
CA ILE A 142 -12.03 -5.88 2.72
C ILE A 142 -10.92 -6.39 3.64
N LEU A 143 -10.03 -5.51 4.09
CA LEU A 143 -8.87 -5.90 4.89
C LEU A 143 -9.22 -6.25 6.34
N LEU A 144 -10.17 -5.52 6.93
CA LEU A 144 -10.56 -5.70 8.33
C LEU A 144 -11.72 -6.70 8.53
N LYS A 145 -12.37 -7.16 7.46
CA LYS A 145 -13.37 -8.22 7.58
C LYS A 145 -12.69 -9.50 8.07
N GLU A 146 -13.11 -9.89 9.26
CA GLU A 146 -12.69 -11.02 10.10
C GLU A 146 -11.46 -11.81 9.64
N GLU A 147 -10.35 -11.59 10.34
CA GLU A 147 -9.35 -12.62 10.60
C GLU A 147 -9.04 -12.58 12.09
N LYS A 148 -9.20 -13.73 12.77
CA LYS A 148 -8.60 -13.96 14.09
C LYS A 148 -7.11 -13.69 13.94
N ILE A 149 -6.61 -12.74 14.73
CA ILE A 149 -5.18 -12.44 14.77
C ILE A 149 -4.52 -13.60 15.52
N GLU A 150 -3.97 -14.56 14.80
CA GLU A 150 -3.00 -15.49 15.38
C GLU A 150 -1.63 -14.82 15.39
N LEU A 151 -1.24 -14.32 16.56
CA LEU A 151 0.12 -13.89 16.81
C LEU A 151 1.01 -15.15 16.82
N LYS A 152 1.73 -15.41 15.73
CA LYS A 152 2.91 -16.28 15.80
C LYS A 152 4.00 -15.51 16.53
N GLY A 153 3.97 -15.60 17.86
CA GLY A 153 5.05 -15.09 18.71
C GLY A 153 6.35 -15.74 18.24
N GLY A 154 7.29 -14.93 17.79
CA GLY A 154 8.65 -15.39 17.57
C GLY A 154 9.19 -15.88 18.90
N GLU A 155 9.64 -17.14 18.93
CA GLU A 155 10.43 -17.65 20.03
C GLU A 155 11.63 -16.71 20.20
N ARG A 156 11.66 -15.97 21.31
CA ARG A 156 12.86 -15.27 21.73
C ARG A 156 13.84 -16.36 22.15
N LYS A 157 14.93 -16.52 21.40
CA LYS A 157 16.15 -17.13 21.93
C LYS A 157 16.89 -16.09 22.76
#